data_AF-A8WHT2-F1
#
_entry.id   AF-A8WHT2-F1
#
_cell.length_a   1.000
_cell.length_b   1.000
_cell.length_c   1.000
_cell.angle_alpha   90.00
_cell.angle_beta   90.00
_cell.angle_gamma   90.00
#
_symmetry.space_group_name_H-M   'P 1'
#
loop_
_entity.id
_entity.type
_entity.pdbx_description
1 polymer ?
#
loop_
_entity_poly.entity_id
_entity_poly.type
_entity_poly.pdbx_seq_one_letter_code
_entity_poly.pdbx_strand_id
1 'polypeptide(L)'
;MNTLLTFIVFLALFLMAYSMPNPPSFPIKEICAAYGEKCVNKFNRRDCPERTIECERYANQGIRTTWSFCMFSNNYDLSACHERIQVDFQIIQSWISKDQFKYLPE
;
A
#
# COMPACT_ATOMS: atom_id res chain seq x y z
N MET A 1 -36.85 -17.26 2.10
CA MET A 1 -35.65 -17.31 1.24
C MET A 1 -34.95 -15.95 1.33
N ASN A 2 -33.77 -15.78 1.91
CA ASN A 2 -32.91 -16.71 2.64
C ASN A 2 -31.99 -15.90 3.58
N THR A 3 -32.55 -15.04 4.44
CA THR A 3 -31.79 -14.08 5.29
C THR A 3 -30.69 -14.75 6.11
N LEU A 4 -30.96 -15.96 6.60
CA LEU A 4 -29.97 -16.79 7.29
C LEU A 4 -28.82 -17.20 6.36
N LEU A 5 -29.11 -17.66 5.14
CA LEU A 5 -28.09 -18.01 4.17
C LEU A 5 -27.26 -16.79 3.76
N THR A 6 -27.89 -15.63 3.52
CA THR A 6 -27.15 -14.40 3.22
C THR A 6 -26.23 -14.02 4.36
N PHE A 7 -26.71 -14.09 5.61
CA PHE A 7 -25.89 -13.79 6.78
C PHE A 7 -24.70 -14.75 6.91
N ILE A 8 -24.91 -16.06 6.70
CA ILE A 8 -23.83 -17.06 6.70
C ILE A 8 -22.79 -16.76 5.62
N VAL A 9 -23.22 -16.41 4.40
CA VAL A 9 -22.32 -16.04 3.30
C VAL A 9 -21.53 -14.77 3.64
N PHE A 10 -22.19 -13.74 4.16
CA PHE A 10 -21.49 -12.51 4.60
C PHE A 10 -20.48 -12.79 5.72
N LEU A 11 -20.84 -13.62 6.70
CA LEU A 11 -19.93 -14.01 7.78
C LEU A 11 -18.73 -14.80 7.24
N ALA A 12 -18.95 -15.73 6.31
CA ALA A 12 -17.87 -16.48 5.67
C ALA A 12 -16.92 -15.56 4.88
N LEU A 13 -17.46 -14.61 4.12
CA LEU A 13 -16.65 -13.60 3.40
C LEU A 13 -15.84 -12.72 4.37
N PHE A 14 -16.48 -12.28 5.46
CA PHE A 14 -15.82 -11.47 6.49
C PHE A 14 -14.68 -12.24 7.18
N LEU A 15 -14.91 -13.50 7.54
CA LEU A 15 -13.89 -14.35 8.16
C LEU A 15 -12.73 -14.62 7.19
N MET A 16 -13.01 -14.87 5.91
CA MET A 16 -11.95 -15.04 4.89
C MET A 16 -11.10 -13.78 4.74
N ALA A 17 -11.72 -12.60 4.68
CA ALA A 17 -11.01 -11.32 4.62
C ALA A 17 -10.17 -11.06 5.88
N TYR A 18 -10.70 -11.38 7.07
CA TYR A 18 -10.00 -11.22 8.34
C TYR A 18 -8.84 -12.21 8.52
N SER A 19 -8.95 -13.41 7.95
CA SER A 19 -7.88 -14.42 7.95
C SER A 19 -6.78 -14.16 6.94
N MET A 20 -6.90 -13.12 6.10
CA MET A 20 -5.88 -12.81 5.11
C MET A 20 -4.57 -12.42 5.83
N PRO A 21 -3.44 -13.06 5.48
CA PRO A 21 -2.13 -12.69 6.02
C PRO A 21 -1.85 -11.19 5.81
N ASN A 22 -1.19 -10.55 6.77
CA ASN A 22 -0.76 -9.16 6.61
C ASN A 22 0.42 -9.07 5.63
N PRO A 23 0.56 -7.95 4.88
CA PRO A 23 1.75 -7.72 4.07
C PRO A 23 3.01 -7.65 4.95
N PRO A 24 4.18 -7.97 4.39
CA PRO A 24 5.45 -7.69 5.06
C PRO A 24 5.60 -6.18 5.34
N SER A 25 6.36 -5.84 6.38
CA SER A 25 6.65 -4.45 6.71
C SER A 25 7.71 -3.87 5.77
N PHE A 26 7.53 -2.60 5.42
CA PHE A 26 8.46 -1.82 4.60
C PHE A 26 8.85 -0.52 5.31
N PRO A 27 10.07 0.01 5.09
CA PRO A 27 10.58 1.23 5.73
C PRO A 27 10.00 2.50 5.09
N ILE A 28 8.67 2.61 5.05
CA ILE A 28 7.95 3.70 4.40
C ILE A 28 8.21 5.03 5.10
N LYS A 29 8.22 5.04 6.44
CA LYS A 29 8.44 6.26 7.23
C LYS A 29 9.82 6.84 6.97
N GLU A 30 10.84 6.00 6.94
CA GLU A 30 12.22 6.37 6.69
C GLU A 30 12.39 6.94 5.27
N ILE A 31 11.79 6.28 4.27
CA ILE A 31 11.81 6.76 2.88
C ILE A 31 11.10 8.11 2.74
N CYS A 32 9.93 8.27 3.35
CA CYS A 32 9.17 9.51 3.25
C CYS A 32 9.79 10.66 4.07
N ALA A 33 10.46 10.38 5.19
CA ALA A 33 11.26 11.36 5.91
C ALA A 33 12.43 11.87 5.03
N ALA A 34 13.16 10.96 4.39
CA ALA A 34 14.24 11.33 3.46
C ALA A 34 13.70 12.11 2.24
N TYR A 35 12.51 11.75 1.74
CA TYR A 35 11.82 12.55 0.72
C TYR A 35 11.49 13.95 1.25
N GLY A 36 10.98 14.08 2.48
CA GLY A 36 10.65 15.37 3.09
C GLY A 36 11.86 16.30 3.15
N GLU A 37 13.01 15.80 3.60
CA GLU A 37 14.27 16.54 3.58
C GLU A 37 14.67 16.97 2.17
N LYS A 38 14.56 16.06 1.19
CA LYS A 38 14.83 16.36 -0.21
C LYS A 38 13.86 17.39 -0.78
N CYS A 39 12.60 17.35 -0.38
CA CYS A 39 11.58 18.32 -0.79
C CYS A 39 11.97 19.73 -0.37
N VAL A 40 12.37 19.90 0.89
CA VAL A 40 12.78 21.19 1.45
C VAL A 40 14.08 21.66 0.78
N ASN A 41 15.11 20.82 0.77
CA ASN A 41 16.46 21.24 0.41
C ASN A 41 16.73 21.29 -1.10
N LYS A 42 16.04 20.43 -1.88
CA LYS A 42 16.30 20.27 -3.32
C LYS A 42 15.16 20.79 -4.19
N PHE A 43 13.91 20.47 -3.84
CA PHE A 43 12.77 20.91 -4.64
C PHE A 43 12.28 22.31 -4.26
N ASN A 44 12.63 22.79 -3.06
CA ASN A 44 12.29 24.11 -2.55
C ASN A 44 10.78 24.42 -2.67
N ARG A 45 9.95 23.42 -2.36
CA ARG A 45 8.49 23.56 -2.42
C ARG A 45 7.94 24.07 -1.09
N ARG A 46 6.85 24.84 -1.14
CA ARG A 46 6.18 25.36 0.08
C ARG A 46 5.28 24.33 0.76
N ASP A 47 4.87 23.29 0.04
CA ASP A 47 3.93 22.25 0.45
C ASP A 47 4.63 20.96 0.94
N CYS A 48 5.93 21.01 1.25
CA CYS A 48 6.69 19.82 1.67
C CYS A 48 6.11 19.05 2.86
N PRO A 49 5.53 19.68 3.90
CA PRO A 49 4.86 18.94 4.97
C PRO A 49 3.67 18.11 4.46
N GLU A 50 2.83 18.68 3.60
CA GLU A 50 1.68 17.99 3.00
C GLU A 50 2.14 16.86 2.07
N ARG A 51 3.18 17.13 1.25
CA ARG A 51 3.77 16.14 0.35
C ARG A 51 4.41 14.96 1.08
N THR A 52 4.96 15.18 2.28
CA THR A 52 5.52 14.10 3.11
C THR A 52 4.40 13.19 3.63
N ILE A 53 3.27 13.76 4.05
CA ILE A 53 2.08 12.99 4.44
C ILE A 53 1.51 12.23 3.23
N GLU A 54 1.47 12.88 2.07
CA GLU A 54 1.04 12.28 0.81
C GLU A 54 1.94 11.09 0.40
N CYS A 55 3.26 11.22 0.57
CA CYS A 55 4.21 10.14 0.34
C CYS A 55 3.86 8.90 1.18
N GLU A 56 3.60 9.08 2.49
CA GLU A 56 3.25 7.97 3.37
C GLU A 56 1.93 7.32 2.95
N ARG A 57 0.91 8.11 2.61
CA ARG A 57 -0.38 7.58 2.14
C ARG A 57 -0.21 6.80 0.83
N TYR A 58 0.49 7.38 -0.15
CA TYR A 58 0.78 6.75 -1.44
C TYR A 58 1.49 5.40 -1.27
N ALA A 59 2.57 5.36 -0.49
CA ALA A 59 3.33 4.15 -0.27
C ALA A 59 2.53 3.09 0.48
N ASN A 60 1.85 3.46 1.57
CA ASN A 60 1.05 2.51 2.35
C ASN A 60 -0.11 1.94 1.54
N GLN A 61 -0.81 2.78 0.76
CA GLN A 61 -1.88 2.32 -0.11
C GLN A 61 -1.35 1.40 -1.21
N GLY A 62 -0.27 1.77 -1.89
CA GLY A 62 0.35 0.95 -2.93
C GLY A 62 0.69 -0.45 -2.43
N ILE A 63 1.36 -0.55 -1.27
CA ILE A 63 1.70 -1.83 -0.64
C ILE A 63 0.46 -2.66 -0.28
N ARG A 64 -0.54 -2.05 0.36
CA ARG A 64 -1.78 -2.75 0.73
C ARG A 64 -2.56 -3.23 -0.50
N THR A 65 -2.65 -2.41 -1.54
CA THR A 65 -3.34 -2.75 -2.78
C THR A 65 -2.63 -3.87 -3.51
N THR A 66 -1.31 -3.78 -3.72
CA THR A 66 -0.52 -4.87 -4.32
C THR A 66 -0.69 -6.16 -3.56
N TRP A 67 -0.58 -6.13 -2.23
CA TRP A 67 -0.72 -7.31 -1.39
C TRP A 67 -2.09 -7.96 -1.56
N SER A 68 -3.15 -7.19 -1.34
CA SER A 68 -4.52 -7.68 -1.35
C SER A 68 -4.90 -8.22 -2.73
N PHE A 69 -4.51 -7.49 -3.80
CA PHE A 69 -4.74 -7.92 -5.17
C PHE A 69 -3.98 -9.20 -5.51
N CYS A 70 -2.71 -9.31 -5.09
CA CYS A 70 -1.93 -10.51 -5.32
C CYS A 70 -2.52 -11.72 -4.60
N MET A 71 -2.82 -11.59 -3.31
CA MET A 71 -3.39 -12.68 -2.49
C MET A 71 -4.71 -13.18 -3.07
N PHE A 72 -5.56 -12.26 -3.54
CA PHE A 72 -6.81 -12.60 -4.20
C PHE A 72 -6.61 -13.28 -5.56
N SER A 73 -5.70 -12.77 -6.39
CA SER A 73 -5.48 -13.28 -7.76
C SER A 73 -4.64 -14.55 -7.83
N ASN A 74 -3.84 -14.85 -6.81
CA ASN A 74 -2.91 -15.99 -6.76
C ASN A 74 -3.28 -17.04 -5.72
N ASN A 75 -4.57 -17.18 -5.38
CA ASN A 75 -5.06 -18.20 -4.44
C ASN A 75 -4.29 -18.23 -3.10
N TYR A 76 -3.97 -17.06 -2.53
CA TYR A 76 -3.22 -16.93 -1.28
C TYR A 76 -1.79 -17.51 -1.33
N ASP A 77 -1.16 -17.58 -2.50
CA ASP A 77 0.25 -17.94 -2.63
C ASP A 77 1.15 -16.86 -1.99
N LEU A 78 1.54 -17.13 -0.74
CA LEU A 78 2.40 -16.25 0.04
C LEU A 78 3.76 -16.01 -0.60
N SER A 79 4.35 -17.01 -1.25
CA SER A 79 5.70 -16.87 -1.81
C SER A 79 5.65 -15.94 -3.02
N ALA A 80 4.73 -16.20 -3.95
CA ALA A 80 4.53 -15.36 -5.12
C ALA A 80 4.18 -13.91 -4.73
N CYS A 81 3.35 -13.73 -3.70
CA CYS A 81 2.94 -12.39 -3.28
C CYS A 81 4.02 -11.63 -2.50
N HIS A 82 4.89 -12.32 -1.76
CA HIS A 82 6.09 -11.69 -1.18
C HIS A 82 7.04 -11.17 -2.26
N GLU A 83 7.29 -11.95 -3.31
CA GLU A 83 8.14 -11.50 -4.42
C GLU A 83 7.51 -10.31 -5.15
N ARG A 84 6.21 -10.39 -5.44
CA ARG A 84 5.49 -9.32 -6.14
C ARG A 84 5.53 -8.00 -5.38
N ILE A 85 5.28 -8.03 -4.08
CA ILE A 85 5.23 -6.80 -3.28
C ILE A 85 6.61 -6.17 -3.10
N GLN A 86 7.69 -6.96 -3.11
CA GLN A 86 9.05 -6.43 -3.12
C GLN A 86 9.34 -5.65 -4.43
N VAL A 87 8.92 -6.16 -5.59
CA VAL A 87 9.06 -5.47 -6.87
C VAL A 87 8.27 -4.15 -6.87
N ASP A 88 7.01 -4.19 -6.46
CA ASP A 88 6.17 -2.99 -6.44
C ASP A 88 6.68 -1.96 -5.42
N PHE A 89 7.26 -2.38 -4.29
CA PHE A 89 7.92 -1.49 -3.35
C PHE A 89 9.12 -0.75 -3.97
N GLN A 90 9.95 -1.44 -4.77
CA GLN A 90 11.06 -0.79 -5.49
C GLN A 90 10.56 0.24 -6.50
N ILE A 91 9.43 -0.03 -7.17
CA ILE A 91 8.77 0.92 -8.07
C ILE A 91 8.30 2.15 -7.28
N ILE A 92 7.57 1.94 -6.17
CA ILE A 92 7.11 3.01 -5.27
C ILE A 92 8.28 3.88 -4.81
N GLN A 93 9.37 3.26 -4.34
CA GLN A 93 10.58 3.98 -3.90
C GLN A 93 11.20 4.79 -5.04
N SER A 94 11.26 4.25 -6.26
CA SER A 94 11.73 4.96 -7.45
C SER A 94 10.87 6.18 -7.77
N TRP A 95 9.54 6.06 -7.70
CA TRP A 95 8.60 7.15 -7.94
C TRP A 95 8.71 8.25 -6.88
N ILE A 96 8.83 7.88 -5.61
CA ILE A 96 9.07 8.81 -4.49
C ILE A 96 10.39 9.56 -4.72
N SER A 97 11.46 8.85 -5.06
CA SER A 97 12.77 9.44 -5.28
C SER A 97 12.78 10.49 -6.41
N LYS A 98 11.87 10.36 -7.38
CA LYS A 98 11.76 11.27 -8.54
C LYS A 98 10.70 12.35 -8.36
N ASP A 99 10.04 12.44 -7.20
CA ASP A 99 8.86 13.28 -6.97
C ASP A 99 7.73 13.05 -7.99
N GLN A 100 7.58 11.80 -8.44
CA GLN A 100 6.58 11.40 -9.44
C GLN A 100 5.36 10.71 -8.84
N PHE A 101 5.36 10.46 -7.52
CA PHE A 101 4.19 9.93 -6.84
C PHE A 101 3.06 10.96 -6.83
N LYS A 102 1.86 10.44 -7.06
CA LYS A 102 0.61 11.17 -6.98
C LYS A 102 -0.34 10.32 -6.16
N TYR A 103 -0.78 10.86 -5.03
CA TYR A 103 -1.95 10.34 -4.36
C TYR A 103 -3.18 10.90 -5.05
N LEU A 104 -4.03 10.04 -5.60
CA LEU A 104 -5.36 10.44 -6.02
C LEU A 104 -6.23 10.34 -4.75
N PRO A 105 -6.76 11.45 -4.22
CA PRO A 105 -7.75 11.36 -3.14
C PRO A 105 -8.97 10.57 -3.62
N GLU A 106 -9.47 9.69 -2.75
CA GLU A 106 -10.70 8.91 -2.94
C GLU A 106 -11.93 9.79 -3.17
#